data_AF-A0A5C1HVQ6-F1
#
_entry.id   AF-A0A5C1HVQ6-F1
#
_cell.length_a   1.000
_cell.length_b   1.000
_cell.length_c   1.000
_cell.angle_alpha   90.00
_cell.angle_beta   90.00
_cell.angle_gamma   90.00
#
_symmetry.space_group_name_H-M   'P 1'
#
loop_
_entity.id
_entity.type
_entity.pdbx_description
1 polymer ?
#
loop_
_entity_poly.entity_id
_entity_poly.type
_entity_poly.pdbx_seq_one_letter_code
_entity_poly.pdbx_strand_id
1 'polypeptide(L)'
;MEQLTLFAAAGQSKGLPTHLLDYRPGLFCTAESDEYLRKFIAEAPWKQTALKIKDKEIATPRLTAWYGDLGTDYSHPGRISNPAPWTPELLKIKAIVEPLSGVKFNSVLLNYYRDGNDSVAWHSDKESILGKHPVIASISFGEVRSFDIRNKADHLEKYSVRLEHGSLLLMKSGLQEHWEHRIAKSVQPMKARVNLTFRVVI
;
A
#
# COMPACT_ATOMS: atom_id res chain seq x y z
N MET A 1 21.40 -4.49 -4.88
CA MET A 1 20.29 -3.67 -4.35
C MET A 1 20.39 -2.32 -5.03
N GLU A 2 19.34 -1.86 -5.70
CA GLU A 2 18.74 -0.55 -5.40
C GLU A 2 17.60 -0.24 -6.39
N GLN A 3 16.41 -0.06 -5.82
CA GLN A 3 15.34 0.72 -6.45
C GLN A 3 15.83 2.15 -6.63
N LEU A 4 15.20 2.97 -7.48
CA LEU A 4 15.50 4.42 -7.55
C LEU A 4 14.98 5.07 -6.27
N THR A 5 15.67 4.81 -5.17
CA THR A 5 15.41 5.39 -3.86
C THR A 5 16.33 6.59 -3.68
N LEU A 6 15.90 7.54 -2.86
CA LEU A 6 16.71 8.71 -2.52
C LEU A 6 17.75 8.39 -1.42
N PHE A 7 17.86 7.14 -0.97
CA PHE A 7 18.55 6.75 0.26
C PHE A 7 19.41 5.49 0.07
N ALA A 8 20.43 5.33 0.92
CA ALA A 8 21.27 4.14 0.95
C ALA A 8 20.47 2.91 1.42
N ALA A 9 20.77 1.72 0.87
CA ALA A 9 20.09 0.46 1.17
C ALA A 9 20.39 -0.14 2.56
N ALA A 10 20.07 0.55 3.66
CA ALA A 10 20.17 0.00 5.01
C ALA A 10 19.08 0.55 5.96
N GLY A 11 18.20 -0.35 6.42
CA GLY A 11 17.22 -0.06 7.47
C GLY A 11 16.18 1.01 7.10
N GLN A 12 15.49 1.51 8.12
CA GLN A 12 14.57 2.64 8.00
C GLN A 12 15.33 3.95 8.16
N SER A 13 14.88 5.01 7.49
CA SER A 13 15.51 6.32 7.62
C SER A 13 15.55 6.78 9.08
N LYS A 14 16.69 7.35 9.50
CA LYS A 14 16.84 7.95 10.82
C LYS A 14 15.87 9.12 10.98
N GLY A 15 15.22 9.23 12.13
CA GLY A 15 14.28 10.32 12.43
C GLY A 15 12.90 10.15 11.80
N LEU A 16 12.53 8.94 11.34
CA LEU A 16 11.18 8.64 10.85
C LEU A 16 10.13 9.15 11.87
N PRO A 17 9.05 9.83 11.43
CA PRO A 17 8.03 10.35 12.34
C PRO A 17 7.20 9.20 12.93
N THR A 18 7.67 8.59 14.02
CA THR A 18 7.06 7.40 14.65
C THR A 18 5.67 7.64 15.26
N HIS A 19 5.34 8.91 15.50
CA HIS A 19 3.99 9.32 15.87
C HIS A 19 3.00 9.18 14.69
N LEU A 20 3.47 9.23 13.44
CA LEU A 20 2.67 9.04 12.22
C LEU A 20 2.81 7.63 11.62
N LEU A 21 3.93 6.95 11.87
CA LEU A 21 4.27 5.67 11.23
C LEU A 21 4.71 4.65 12.28
N ASP A 22 4.19 3.43 12.18
CA ASP A 22 4.63 2.29 12.99
C ASP A 22 4.94 1.11 12.05
N TYR A 23 6.23 0.79 11.92
CA TYR A 23 6.73 -0.31 11.09
C TYR A 23 7.05 -1.52 11.97
N ARG A 24 6.51 -2.68 11.60
CA ARG A 24 6.73 -3.96 12.28
C ARG A 24 7.22 -5.00 11.27
N PRO A 25 8.51 -5.41 11.33
CA PRO A 25 9.02 -6.48 10.49
C PRO A 25 8.46 -7.83 10.95
N GLY A 26 8.39 -8.80 10.02
CA GLY A 26 8.10 -10.19 10.37
C GLY A 26 6.78 -10.43 11.09
N LEU A 27 5.72 -9.63 10.80
CA LEU A 27 4.38 -9.89 11.32
C LEU A 27 3.88 -11.28 10.89
N PHE A 28 4.25 -11.70 9.69
CA PHE A 28 4.04 -13.04 9.17
C PHE A 28 5.39 -13.72 8.96
N CYS A 29 5.47 -15.02 9.27
CA CYS A 29 6.68 -15.79 8.99
C CYS A 29 6.88 -15.98 7.48
N THR A 30 8.09 -16.34 7.05
CA THR A 30 8.44 -16.51 5.63
C THR A 30 7.53 -17.51 4.93
N ALA A 31 7.23 -18.66 5.56
CA ALA A 31 6.41 -19.70 4.95
C ALA A 31 4.96 -19.25 4.68
N GLU A 32 4.32 -18.59 5.66
CA GLU A 32 2.98 -18.01 5.47
C GLU A 32 2.99 -16.90 4.42
N SER A 33 4.03 -16.07 4.43
CA SER A 33 4.18 -14.95 3.52
C SER A 33 4.40 -15.39 2.06
N ASP A 34 5.13 -16.49 1.84
CA ASP A 34 5.30 -17.13 0.53
C ASP A 34 3.99 -17.74 0.02
N GLU A 35 3.20 -18.35 0.90
CA GLU A 35 1.88 -18.88 0.57
C GLU A 35 0.92 -17.76 0.15
N TYR A 36 0.81 -16.69 0.96
CA TYR A 36 -0.01 -15.53 0.63
C TYR A 36 0.42 -14.88 -0.69
N LEU A 37 1.72 -14.72 -0.92
CA LEU A 37 2.24 -14.15 -2.16
C LEU A 37 1.79 -14.97 -3.38
N ARG A 38 2.02 -16.28 -3.38
CA ARG A 38 1.62 -17.16 -4.49
C ARG A 38 0.12 -17.11 -4.72
N LYS A 39 -0.66 -17.21 -3.64
CA LYS A 39 -2.12 -17.26 -3.70
C LYS A 39 -2.71 -15.97 -4.26
N PHE A 40 -2.31 -14.81 -3.73
CA PHE A 40 -2.83 -13.53 -4.23
C PHE A 40 -2.42 -13.26 -5.67
N ILE A 41 -1.19 -13.61 -6.09
CA ILE A 41 -0.78 -13.47 -7.49
C ILE A 41 -1.67 -14.32 -8.41
N ALA A 42 -1.97 -15.56 -8.02
CA ALA A 42 -2.73 -16.49 -8.86
C ALA A 42 -4.24 -16.21 -8.89
N GLU A 43 -4.83 -15.81 -7.76
CA GLU A 43 -6.28 -15.86 -7.58
C GLU A 43 -6.97 -14.50 -7.54
N ALA A 44 -6.25 -13.41 -7.21
CA ALA A 44 -6.90 -12.10 -7.13
C ALA A 44 -7.32 -11.60 -8.53
N PRO A 45 -8.48 -10.93 -8.66
CA PRO A 45 -8.99 -10.44 -9.94
C PRO A 45 -8.26 -9.16 -10.37
N TRP A 46 -6.98 -9.28 -10.66
CA TRP A 46 -6.08 -8.19 -10.99
C TRP A 46 -6.57 -7.41 -12.21
N LYS A 47 -6.66 -6.09 -12.07
CA LYS A 47 -6.96 -5.16 -13.16
C LYS A 47 -5.87 -4.11 -13.26
N GLN A 48 -5.47 -3.81 -14.49
CA GLN A 48 -4.64 -2.64 -14.77
C GLN A 48 -5.58 -1.47 -15.12
N THR A 49 -5.59 -0.44 -14.30
CA THR A 49 -6.37 0.77 -14.59
C THR A 49 -5.60 1.72 -15.51
N ALA A 50 -6.29 2.65 -16.16
CA ALA A 50 -5.66 3.75 -16.89
C ALA A 50 -5.95 5.07 -16.18
N LEU A 51 -4.93 5.93 -16.08
CA LEU A 51 -5.09 7.32 -15.68
C LEU A 51 -5.17 8.18 -16.93
N LYS A 52 -6.17 9.06 -16.98
CA LYS A 52 -6.25 10.09 -18.01
C LYS A 52 -5.36 11.27 -17.60
N ILE A 53 -4.25 11.46 -18.29
CA ILE A 53 -3.34 12.59 -18.09
C ILE A 53 -3.41 13.43 -19.36
N LYS A 54 -4.07 14.60 -19.27
CA LYS A 54 -4.46 15.43 -20.43
C LYS A 54 -5.32 14.61 -21.41
N ASP A 55 -4.91 14.54 -22.68
CA ASP A 55 -5.60 13.78 -23.73
C ASP A 55 -5.07 12.35 -23.91
N LYS A 56 -4.20 11.87 -23.02
CA LYS A 56 -3.61 10.54 -23.10
C LYS A 56 -4.08 9.65 -21.95
N GLU A 57 -4.49 8.43 -22.28
CA GLU A 57 -4.69 7.37 -21.29
C GLU A 57 -3.37 6.62 -21.09
N ILE A 58 -2.88 6.62 -19.86
CA ILE A 58 -1.64 5.94 -19.48
C ILE A 58 -1.99 4.86 -18.48
N ALA A 59 -1.64 3.61 -18.81
CA ALA A 59 -1.83 2.48 -17.91
C ALA A 59 -1.06 2.71 -16.59
N THR A 60 -1.71 2.48 -15.46
CA THR A 60 -1.04 2.53 -14.17
C THR A 60 0.07 1.48 -14.13
N PRO A 61 1.27 1.80 -13.65
CA PRO A 61 2.37 0.86 -13.60
C PRO A 61 2.23 -0.06 -12.37
N ARG A 62 1.10 -0.75 -12.25
CA ARG A 62 0.80 -1.82 -11.29
C ARG A 62 -0.58 -2.39 -11.60
N LEU A 63 -0.82 -3.61 -11.12
CA LEU A 63 -2.16 -4.18 -11.10
C LEU A 63 -2.80 -3.94 -9.74
N THR A 64 -4.12 -3.81 -9.72
CA THR A 64 -4.89 -3.61 -8.50
C THR A 64 -6.09 -4.54 -8.46
N ALA A 65 -6.44 -5.00 -7.25
CA ALA A 65 -7.67 -5.71 -6.97
C ALA A 65 -8.26 -5.14 -5.69
N TRP A 66 -9.57 -4.97 -5.63
CA TRP A 66 -10.22 -4.31 -4.50
C TRP A 66 -11.27 -5.23 -3.89
N TYR A 67 -11.24 -5.34 -2.58
CA TYR A 67 -12.10 -6.18 -1.77
C TYR A 67 -12.68 -5.36 -0.61
N GLY A 68 -13.85 -5.73 -0.12
CA GLY A 68 -14.51 -4.98 0.94
C GLY A 68 -15.92 -5.45 1.22
N ASP A 69 -16.54 -4.79 2.19
CA ASP A 69 -17.94 -5.01 2.55
C ASP A 69 -18.86 -4.57 1.41
N LEU A 70 -20.00 -5.25 1.25
CA LEU A 70 -21.00 -4.87 0.26
C LEU A 70 -21.47 -3.44 0.51
N GLY A 71 -21.52 -2.63 -0.56
CA GLY A 71 -21.94 -1.22 -0.48
C GLY A 71 -20.82 -0.25 -0.13
N THR A 72 -19.60 -0.72 0.14
CA THR A 72 -18.42 0.15 0.20
C THR A 72 -18.15 0.68 -1.21
N ASP A 73 -18.06 2.01 -1.41
CA ASP A 73 -17.76 2.62 -2.71
C ASP A 73 -16.55 3.53 -2.61
N TYR A 74 -15.48 3.21 -3.35
CA TYR A 74 -14.24 3.98 -3.39
C TYR A 74 -14.24 5.07 -4.48
N SER A 75 -15.36 5.24 -5.19
CA SER A 75 -15.42 6.14 -6.33
C SER A 75 -15.73 7.58 -5.96
N HIS A 76 -15.41 8.49 -6.89
CA HIS A 76 -16.06 9.79 -6.98
C HIS A 76 -17.59 9.65 -7.08
N PRO A 77 -18.38 10.67 -6.66
CA PRO A 77 -19.83 10.66 -6.80
C PRO A 77 -20.24 10.26 -8.23
N GLY A 78 -20.98 9.16 -8.37
CA GLY A 78 -21.55 8.72 -9.65
C GLY A 78 -20.88 7.52 -10.35
N ARG A 79 -19.84 6.91 -9.79
CA ARG A 79 -19.39 5.55 -10.21
C ARG A 79 -19.60 4.61 -9.04
N ILE A 80 -20.25 3.47 -9.25
CA ILE A 80 -20.32 2.42 -8.23
C ILE A 80 -19.12 1.52 -8.47
N SER A 81 -18.15 1.55 -7.56
CA SER A 81 -17.14 0.50 -7.51
C SER A 81 -17.71 -0.62 -6.64
N ASN A 82 -17.97 -1.79 -7.23
CA ASN A 82 -18.36 -2.98 -6.47
C ASN A 82 -17.07 -3.71 -6.05
N PRO A 83 -16.68 -3.67 -4.76
CA PRO A 83 -15.55 -4.46 -4.30
C PRO A 83 -15.83 -5.95 -4.47
N ALA A 84 -14.79 -6.74 -4.70
CA ALA A 84 -14.90 -8.18 -4.61
C ALA A 84 -15.18 -8.60 -3.16
N PRO A 85 -15.93 -9.69 -2.92
CA PRO A 85 -16.19 -10.18 -1.58
C PRO A 85 -14.89 -10.67 -0.92
N TRP A 86 -14.76 -10.44 0.38
CA TRP A 86 -13.61 -10.90 1.15
C TRP A 86 -13.30 -12.40 0.95
N THR A 87 -12.01 -12.73 0.80
CA THR A 87 -11.55 -14.12 0.82
C THR A 87 -11.20 -14.55 2.25
N PRO A 88 -11.17 -15.87 2.56
CA PRO A 88 -10.75 -16.37 3.87
C PRO A 88 -9.37 -15.85 4.31
N GLU A 89 -8.42 -15.71 3.39
CA GLU A 89 -7.06 -15.22 3.64
C GLU A 89 -7.08 -13.75 4.05
N LEU A 90 -7.83 -12.93 3.31
CA LEU A 90 -7.96 -11.51 3.63
C LEU A 90 -8.65 -11.32 4.98
N LEU A 91 -9.65 -12.14 5.31
CA LEU A 91 -10.29 -12.12 6.64
C LEU A 91 -9.32 -12.53 7.76
N LYS A 92 -8.46 -13.55 7.54
CA LYS A 92 -7.43 -13.94 8.51
C LYS A 92 -6.42 -12.81 8.74
N ILE A 93 -5.92 -12.18 7.67
CA ILE A 93 -5.00 -11.04 7.77
C ILE A 93 -5.68 -9.86 8.46
N LYS A 94 -6.92 -9.54 8.09
CA LYS A 94 -7.73 -8.50 8.72
C LYS A 94 -7.85 -8.72 10.23
N ALA A 95 -8.20 -9.93 10.67
CA ALA A 95 -8.35 -10.26 12.09
C ALA A 95 -7.04 -10.10 12.89
N ILE A 96 -5.88 -10.29 12.27
CA ILE A 96 -4.56 -10.08 12.89
C ILE A 96 -4.24 -8.58 12.99
N VAL A 97 -4.59 -7.80 11.96
CA VAL A 97 -4.15 -6.41 11.82
C VAL A 97 -5.07 -5.44 12.58
N GLU A 98 -6.37 -5.71 12.68
CA GLU A 98 -7.33 -4.83 13.37
C GLU A 98 -6.98 -4.54 14.84
N PRO A 99 -6.58 -5.54 15.67
CA PRO A 99 -6.15 -5.26 17.05
C PRO A 99 -4.87 -4.41 17.11
N LEU A 100 -3.98 -4.53 16.12
CA LEU A 100 -2.73 -3.78 16.08
C LEU A 100 -2.95 -2.32 15.63
N SER A 101 -3.93 -2.09 14.75
CA SER A 101 -4.31 -0.77 14.28
C SER A 101 -5.28 -0.05 15.21
N GLY A 102 -6.02 -0.78 16.05
CA GLY A 102 -7.13 -0.25 16.84
C GLY A 102 -8.35 0.14 16.02
N VAL A 103 -8.44 -0.30 14.76
CA VAL A 103 -9.48 0.09 13.80
C VAL A 103 -10.07 -1.13 13.12
N LYS A 104 -11.39 -1.10 12.89
CA LYS A 104 -12.12 -2.08 12.09
C LYS A 104 -12.15 -1.65 10.63
N PHE A 105 -11.50 -2.42 9.76
CA PHE A 105 -11.44 -2.11 8.34
C PHE A 105 -12.67 -2.66 7.61
N ASN A 106 -13.14 -1.97 6.57
CA ASN A 106 -14.23 -2.44 5.71
C ASN A 106 -13.81 -2.61 4.24
N SER A 107 -12.55 -2.28 3.91
CA SER A 107 -12.03 -2.44 2.56
C SER A 107 -10.52 -2.68 2.56
N VAL A 108 -10.03 -3.38 1.53
CA VAL A 108 -8.60 -3.57 1.25
C VAL A 108 -8.32 -3.41 -0.24
N LEU A 109 -7.36 -2.55 -0.57
CA LEU A 109 -6.83 -2.43 -1.92
C LEU A 109 -5.53 -3.23 -2.02
N LEU A 110 -5.54 -4.26 -2.86
CA LEU A 110 -4.36 -4.99 -3.24
C LEU A 110 -3.64 -4.26 -4.37
N ASN A 111 -2.32 -4.16 -4.26
CA ASN A 111 -1.43 -3.61 -5.28
C ASN A 111 -0.38 -4.67 -5.62
N TYR A 112 -0.32 -5.07 -6.89
CA TYR A 112 0.68 -6.01 -7.40
C TYR A 112 1.67 -5.29 -8.31
N TYR A 113 2.92 -5.24 -7.84
CA TYR A 113 4.09 -4.76 -8.55
C TYR A 113 4.81 -5.98 -9.13
N ARG A 114 4.73 -6.17 -10.45
CA ARG A 114 5.24 -7.37 -11.12
C ARG A 114 6.76 -7.44 -11.10
N ASP A 115 7.41 -6.29 -11.27
CA ASP A 115 8.86 -6.15 -11.37
C ASP A 115 9.33 -4.74 -10.90
N GLY A 116 10.51 -4.32 -11.35
CA GLY A 116 11.07 -2.98 -11.08
C GLY A 116 10.43 -1.85 -11.90
N ASN A 117 9.66 -2.15 -12.94
CA ASN A 117 9.01 -1.15 -13.80
C ASN A 117 7.67 -0.66 -13.22
N ASP A 118 7.07 -1.46 -12.34
CA ASP A 118 5.86 -1.09 -11.63
C ASP A 118 6.16 -0.14 -10.45
N SER A 119 5.31 0.87 -10.26
CA SER A 119 5.47 1.94 -9.30
C SER A 119 4.13 2.59 -8.89
N VAL A 120 4.20 3.48 -7.91
CA VAL A 120 3.15 4.47 -7.65
C VAL A 120 3.84 5.81 -7.41
N ALA A 121 3.36 6.87 -8.05
CA ALA A 121 3.92 8.21 -7.91
C ALA A 121 3.66 8.78 -6.50
N TRP A 122 4.27 9.92 -6.20
CA TRP A 122 3.96 10.68 -4.98
C TRP A 122 2.46 10.97 -4.90
N HIS A 123 1.84 10.60 -3.78
CA HIS A 123 0.44 10.85 -3.49
C HIS A 123 0.19 10.78 -1.98
N SER A 124 -0.97 11.27 -1.55
CA SER A 124 -1.57 10.93 -0.27
C SER A 124 -2.87 10.19 -0.52
N ASP A 125 -3.23 9.28 0.37
CA ASP A 125 -4.54 8.62 0.33
C ASP A 125 -5.63 9.66 0.61
N LYS A 126 -6.71 9.64 -0.19
CA LYS A 126 -7.73 10.70 -0.19
C LYS A 126 -8.64 10.61 1.03
N GLU A 127 -8.53 11.58 1.94
CA GLU A 127 -9.38 11.67 3.14
C GLU A 127 -10.88 11.80 2.84
N SER A 128 -11.25 12.37 1.68
CA SER A 128 -12.66 12.50 1.28
C SER A 128 -13.39 11.16 1.17
N ILE A 129 -12.66 10.06 1.01
CA ILE A 129 -13.20 8.70 0.90
C ILE A 129 -12.98 7.91 2.20
N LEU A 130 -12.01 8.33 3.04
CA LEU A 130 -11.57 7.58 4.21
C LEU A 130 -12.06 8.16 5.55
N GLY A 131 -12.74 9.30 5.50
CA GLY A 131 -13.09 10.08 6.68
C GLY A 131 -11.92 10.89 7.22
N LYS A 132 -12.19 11.68 8.27
CA LYS A 132 -11.17 12.48 8.94
C LYS A 132 -10.20 11.55 9.68
N HIS A 133 -8.90 11.82 9.57
CA HIS A 133 -7.85 11.14 10.34
C HIS A 133 -7.74 9.62 10.12
N PRO A 134 -7.60 9.16 8.87
CA PRO A 134 -7.63 7.74 8.58
C PRO A 134 -6.40 7.02 9.15
N VAL A 135 -6.64 5.86 9.78
CA VAL A 135 -5.60 4.87 10.06
C VAL A 135 -5.62 3.86 8.92
N ILE A 136 -4.47 3.61 8.33
CA ILE A 136 -4.31 2.67 7.21
C ILE A 136 -3.27 1.63 7.59
N ALA A 137 -3.58 0.36 7.36
CA ALA A 137 -2.63 -0.73 7.55
C ALA A 137 -2.14 -1.27 6.20
N SER A 138 -0.82 -1.30 6.03
CA SER A 138 -0.16 -1.74 4.80
C SER A 138 0.68 -2.97 5.08
N ILE A 139 0.31 -4.11 4.47
CA ILE A 139 1.00 -5.39 4.61
C ILE A 139 1.70 -5.73 3.30
N SER A 140 2.95 -6.17 3.37
CA SER A 140 3.78 -6.44 2.19
C SER A 140 4.24 -7.90 2.11
N PHE A 141 4.08 -8.50 0.93
CA PHE A 141 4.58 -9.83 0.58
C PHE A 141 5.43 -9.75 -0.71
N GLY A 142 6.36 -10.69 -0.87
CA GLY A 142 7.36 -10.68 -1.93
C GLY A 142 8.53 -9.70 -1.74
N GLU A 143 9.02 -9.18 -2.86
CA GLU A 143 10.26 -8.41 -2.95
C GLU A 143 10.19 -7.08 -2.17
N VAL A 144 11.28 -6.77 -1.46
CA VAL A 144 11.40 -5.53 -0.67
C VAL A 144 11.35 -4.31 -1.60
N ARG A 145 10.55 -3.32 -1.22
CA ARG A 145 10.51 -2.00 -1.86
C ARG A 145 10.59 -0.91 -0.79
N SER A 146 11.22 0.20 -1.15
CA SER A 146 11.23 1.45 -0.40
C SER A 146 9.90 2.18 -0.60
N PHE A 147 9.23 2.41 0.52
CA PHE A 147 8.14 3.35 0.69
C PHE A 147 8.73 4.69 1.07
N ASP A 148 8.93 5.54 0.06
CA ASP A 148 9.46 6.88 0.28
C ASP A 148 8.33 7.80 0.75
N ILE A 149 8.64 8.71 1.67
CA ILE A 149 7.71 9.65 2.29
C ILE A 149 8.35 11.03 2.28
N ARG A 150 7.60 12.09 1.98
CA ARG A 150 8.09 13.48 2.01
C ARG A 150 7.02 14.44 2.53
N ASN A 151 7.44 15.50 3.20
CA ASN A 151 6.55 16.54 3.68
C ASN A 151 6.10 17.41 2.50
N LYS A 152 4.81 17.73 2.40
CA LYS A 152 4.24 18.56 1.33
C LYS A 152 4.72 20.01 1.39
N ALA A 153 4.94 20.53 2.60
CA ALA A 153 5.41 21.89 2.83
C ALA A 153 6.92 22.03 2.62
N ASP A 154 7.69 20.97 2.90
CA ASP A 154 9.13 20.92 2.67
C ASP A 154 9.55 19.56 2.09
N HIS A 155 9.73 19.50 0.77
CA HIS A 155 10.20 18.28 0.09
C HIS A 155 11.64 17.88 0.44
N LEU A 156 12.41 18.70 1.17
CA LEU A 156 13.71 18.31 1.72
C LEU A 156 13.55 17.41 2.95
N GLU A 157 12.43 17.53 3.68
CA GLU A 157 12.06 16.63 4.75
C GLU A 157 11.47 15.35 4.15
N LYS A 158 12.30 14.31 4.08
CA LYS A 158 11.95 13.03 3.45
C LYS A 158 12.55 11.85 4.20
N TYR A 159 11.82 10.74 4.16
CA TYR A 159 12.18 9.48 4.77
C TYR A 159 11.87 8.32 3.82
N SER A 160 12.34 7.13 4.16
CA SER A 160 12.03 5.90 3.45
C SER A 160 11.89 4.76 4.44
N VAL A 161 10.90 3.91 4.18
CA VAL A 161 10.65 2.67 4.91
C VAL A 161 10.82 1.50 3.96
N ARG A 162 11.79 0.62 4.21
CA ARG A 162 11.92 -0.67 3.53
C ARG A 162 10.80 -1.59 4.03
N LEU A 163 9.88 -1.91 3.14
CA LEU A 163 8.76 -2.80 3.41
C LEU A 163 9.17 -4.24 3.09
N GLU A 164 9.50 -4.99 4.14
CA GLU A 164 9.99 -6.36 4.04
C GLU A 164 8.88 -7.38 3.81
N HIS A 165 9.28 -8.59 3.45
CA HIS A 165 8.39 -9.73 3.32
C HIS A 165 7.70 -10.05 4.66
N GLY A 166 6.37 -10.10 4.66
CA GLY A 166 5.58 -10.34 5.86
C GLY A 166 5.52 -9.16 6.83
N SER A 167 5.90 -7.95 6.40
CA SER A 167 5.90 -6.75 7.26
C SER A 167 4.56 -6.02 7.28
N LEU A 168 4.34 -5.25 8.36
CA LEU A 168 3.26 -4.29 8.53
C LEU A 168 3.82 -2.87 8.64
N LEU A 169 3.19 -1.93 7.94
CA LEU A 169 3.33 -0.49 8.16
C LEU A 169 1.96 0.09 8.49
N LEU A 170 1.80 0.64 9.69
CA LEU A 170 0.65 1.47 10.06
C LEU A 170 0.95 2.92 9.72
N MET A 171 0.04 3.52 8.95
CA MET A 171 -0.02 4.95 8.70
C MET A 171 -1.14 5.53 9.57
N LYS A 172 -0.77 6.39 10.52
CA LYS A 172 -1.67 6.98 11.52
C LYS A 172 -2.24 8.31 11.03
N SER A 173 -3.19 8.83 11.81
CA SER A 173 -3.78 10.15 11.61
C SER A 173 -2.73 11.24 11.39
N GLY A 174 -3.01 12.18 10.49
CA GLY A 174 -2.15 13.32 10.16
C GLY A 174 -1.12 13.04 9.06
N LEU A 175 -0.84 11.77 8.76
CA LEU A 175 0.10 11.43 7.68
C LEU A 175 -0.43 11.88 6.32
N GLN A 176 -1.69 11.55 5.99
CA GLN A 176 -2.24 11.85 4.66
C GLN A 176 -2.46 13.35 4.43
N GLU A 177 -2.61 14.13 5.50
CA GLU A 177 -2.78 15.58 5.46
C GLU A 177 -1.48 16.28 5.05
N HIS A 178 -0.36 15.96 5.71
CA HIS A 178 0.89 16.71 5.56
C HIS A 178 1.97 16.00 4.72
N TRP A 179 1.81 14.70 4.43
CA TRP A 179 2.84 13.90 3.78
C TRP A 179 2.34 13.22 2.51
N GLU A 180 3.23 13.09 1.54
CA GLU A 180 3.05 12.24 0.37
C GLU A 180 3.97 11.03 0.45
N HIS A 181 3.57 9.95 -0.19
CA HIS A 181 4.35 8.73 -0.26
C HIS A 181 4.34 8.11 -1.66
N ARG A 182 5.33 7.25 -1.93
CA ARG A 182 5.48 6.56 -3.22
C ARG A 182 6.18 5.21 -3.09
N ILE A 183 6.08 4.42 -4.16
CA ILE A 183 6.98 3.29 -4.46
C ILE A 183 7.61 3.59 -5.82
N ALA A 184 8.90 3.91 -5.86
CA ALA A 184 9.59 4.26 -7.09
C ALA A 184 9.87 3.04 -8.00
N LYS A 185 10.16 3.29 -9.29
CA LYS A 185 10.70 2.24 -10.17
C LYS A 185 12.11 1.84 -9.73
N SER A 186 12.60 0.71 -10.21
CA SER A 186 14.00 0.28 -10.10
C SER A 186 14.60 0.06 -11.48
N VAL A 187 15.87 0.44 -11.61
CA VAL A 187 16.70 0.09 -12.77
C VAL A 187 17.30 -1.32 -12.63
N GLN A 188 17.21 -1.92 -11.45
CA GLN A 188 17.66 -3.27 -11.17
C GLN A 188 16.51 -4.26 -11.38
N PRO A 189 16.80 -5.51 -11.79
CA PRO A 189 15.80 -6.56 -11.78
C PRO A 189 15.20 -6.73 -10.39
N MET A 190 13.87 -6.71 -10.29
CA MET A 190 13.16 -6.93 -9.04
C MET A 190 12.09 -8.01 -9.22
N LYS A 191 11.90 -8.84 -8.20
CA LYS A 191 10.81 -9.83 -8.19
C LYS A 191 9.47 -9.16 -7.85
N ALA A 192 8.42 -9.96 -7.97
CA ALA A 192 7.05 -9.62 -7.61
C ALA A 192 6.91 -9.14 -6.17
N ARG A 193 6.07 -8.13 -5.95
CA ARG A 193 5.60 -7.67 -4.63
C ARG A 193 4.09 -7.48 -4.65
N VAL A 194 3.41 -8.05 -3.66
CA VAL A 194 1.99 -7.80 -3.39
C VAL A 194 1.86 -7.01 -2.10
N ASN A 195 1.01 -5.99 -2.12
CA ASN A 195 0.75 -5.10 -0.99
C ASN A 195 -0.75 -5.02 -0.72
N LEU A 196 -1.15 -5.21 0.53
CA LEU A 196 -2.53 -5.11 0.99
C LEU A 196 -2.67 -3.82 1.79
N THR A 197 -3.47 -2.87 1.31
CA THR A 197 -3.74 -1.62 2.01
C THR A 197 -5.16 -1.61 2.55
N PHE A 198 -5.30 -1.91 3.84
CA PHE A 198 -6.56 -1.93 4.56
C PHE A 198 -6.99 -0.53 4.98
N ARG A 199 -8.27 -0.22 4.78
CA ARG A 199 -8.85 1.10 5.01
C ARG A 199 -10.27 1.03 5.58
N VAL A 200 -10.70 2.14 6.16
CA VAL A 200 -12.10 2.43 6.43
C VAL A 200 -12.56 3.39 5.35
N VAL A 201 -13.57 3.00 4.59
CA VAL A 201 -14.22 3.82 3.57
C VAL A 201 -15.57 4.27 4.13
N ILE A 202 -15.88 5.55 3.99
CA ILE A 202 -17.11 6.18 4.50
C ILE A 202 -18.21 6.28 3.46
#